data_AF-A0AA96KFP2-F1
#
_entry.id   AF-A0AA96KFP2-F1
#
_cell.length_a   1.000
_cell.length_b   1.000
_cell.length_c   1.000
_cell.angle_alpha   90.00
_cell.angle_beta   90.00
_cell.angle_gamma   90.00
#
_symmetry.space_group_name_H-M   'P 1'
#
loop_
_entity.id
_entity.type
_entity.pdbx_description
1 polymer ?
#
loop_
_entity_poly.entity_id
_entity_poly.type
_entity_poly.pdbx_seq_one_letter_code
_entity_poly.pdbx_strand_id
1 'polypeptide(L)'
;MAKIELDLLENATDSLNEALTKYTEGKNGNLKAFKFAILHFSHFFELLLKYYVSESHPLLIYKNPFSKKIEKENTIGIWDAVQFLKNEGHGVSKQFEDDLRWFKELRNDIEHHKFSLDVEEAKSTLGRLMQTINEFNETVASFELKDHVDKELISEFEILADEYKAKVAQAIEDAEKIGGVENGYYCSCCGIAGTMSLTDGVYKCHFCNEECDEVECSVCGINIPEYEGQIWNDDHPPHVDYICDSCVYRIAHM
;
A
#
# COMPACT_ATOMS: atom_id res chain seq x y z
N MET A 1 -6.52 -29.09 -28.51
CA MET A 1 -6.43 -28.67 -27.08
C MET A 1 -6.72 -27.19 -27.04
N ALA A 2 -7.51 -26.71 -26.09
CA ALA A 2 -7.66 -25.28 -25.88
C ALA A 2 -6.32 -24.73 -25.34
N LYS A 3 -5.88 -23.59 -25.86
CA LYS A 3 -4.67 -22.87 -25.42
C LYS A 3 -5.12 -21.49 -24.96
N ILE A 4 -4.63 -21.05 -23.81
CA ILE A 4 -4.80 -19.69 -23.31
C ILE A 4 -3.46 -18.99 -23.53
N GLU A 5 -3.50 -17.83 -24.17
CA GLU A 5 -2.36 -16.94 -24.37
C GLU A 5 -2.81 -15.56 -23.93
N LEU A 6 -2.05 -14.94 -23.02
CA LEU A 6 -2.27 -13.60 -22.50
C LEU A 6 -0.93 -12.88 -22.55
N ASP A 7 -0.93 -11.62 -22.96
CA ASP A 7 0.21 -10.74 -22.71
C ASP A 7 0.30 -10.30 -21.23
N LEU A 8 1.27 -9.45 -20.89
CA LEU A 8 1.45 -8.99 -19.51
C LEU A 8 0.26 -8.16 -19.01
N LEU A 9 -0.28 -7.28 -19.85
CA LEU A 9 -1.39 -6.41 -19.48
C LEU A 9 -2.67 -7.23 -19.34
N GLU A 10 -2.98 -8.09 -20.32
CA GLU A 10 -4.12 -9.00 -20.28
C GLU A 10 -4.11 -9.87 -19.02
N ASN A 11 -2.95 -10.45 -18.67
CA ASN A 11 -2.79 -11.27 -17.46
C ASN A 11 -2.90 -10.44 -16.17
N ALA A 12 -2.40 -9.20 -16.16
CA ALA A 12 -2.59 -8.29 -15.04
C ALA A 12 -4.08 -7.98 -14.84
N THR A 13 -4.77 -7.61 -15.93
CA THR A 13 -6.18 -7.21 -15.87
C THR A 13 -7.13 -8.38 -15.59
N ASP A 14 -6.81 -9.58 -16.07
CA ASP A 14 -7.52 -10.82 -15.68
C ASP A 14 -7.40 -11.06 -14.16
N SER A 15 -6.22 -10.82 -13.59
CA SER A 15 -6.00 -10.91 -12.15
C SER A 15 -6.78 -9.83 -11.36
N LEU A 16 -6.93 -8.63 -11.91
CA LEU A 16 -7.78 -7.59 -11.33
C LEU A 16 -9.26 -8.02 -11.33
N ASN A 17 -9.77 -8.54 -12.45
CA ASN A 17 -11.15 -9.01 -12.55
C ASN A 17 -11.43 -10.19 -11.60
N GLU A 18 -10.49 -11.13 -11.47
CA GLU A 18 -10.62 -12.22 -10.48
C GLU A 18 -10.59 -11.68 -9.05
N ALA A 19 -9.78 -10.66 -8.75
CA ALA A 19 -9.77 -10.01 -7.45
C ALA A 19 -11.11 -9.36 -7.10
N LEU A 20 -11.73 -8.64 -8.05
CA LEU A 20 -13.04 -8.02 -7.91
C LEU A 20 -14.17 -9.06 -7.80
N THR A 21 -14.06 -10.19 -8.51
CA THR A 21 -14.97 -11.33 -8.36
C THR A 21 -14.91 -11.88 -6.93
N LYS A 22 -13.71 -12.11 -6.40
CA LYS A 22 -13.51 -12.60 -5.04
C LYS A 22 -13.94 -11.58 -3.99
N TYR A 23 -13.77 -10.29 -4.25
CA TYR A 23 -14.33 -9.24 -3.40
C TYR A 23 -15.86 -9.32 -3.33
N THR A 24 -16.52 -9.49 -4.48
CA THR A 24 -17.97 -9.65 -4.58
C THR A 24 -18.46 -10.89 -3.83
N GLU A 25 -17.79 -12.03 -3.99
CA GLU A 25 -18.07 -13.24 -3.20
C GLU A 25 -17.95 -12.98 -1.69
N GLY A 26 -16.94 -12.21 -1.28
CA GLY A 26 -16.71 -11.78 0.10
C GLY A 26 -17.88 -10.99 0.67
N LYS A 27 -18.34 -9.96 -0.05
CA LYS A 27 -19.53 -9.18 0.31
C LYS A 27 -20.80 -10.03 0.40
N ASN A 28 -20.90 -11.06 -0.44
CA ASN A 28 -22.05 -11.97 -0.50
C ASN A 28 -21.99 -13.12 0.52
N GLY A 29 -21.09 -13.02 1.51
CA GLY A 29 -21.03 -13.92 2.67
C GLY A 29 -19.94 -14.98 2.62
N ASN A 30 -19.20 -15.12 1.51
CA ASN A 30 -18.01 -15.97 1.46
C ASN A 30 -16.81 -15.21 2.03
N LEU A 31 -16.75 -15.02 3.36
CA LEU A 31 -15.71 -14.19 4.00
C LEU A 31 -14.27 -14.62 3.65
N LYS A 32 -14.04 -15.90 3.38
CA LYS A 32 -12.72 -16.40 2.96
C LYS A 32 -12.31 -15.90 1.58
N ALA A 33 -13.23 -15.41 0.76
CA ALA A 33 -12.92 -14.84 -0.55
C ALA A 33 -12.12 -13.54 -0.45
N PHE A 34 -12.23 -12.77 0.64
CA PHE A 34 -11.44 -11.55 0.84
C PHE A 34 -9.93 -11.81 0.78
N LYS A 35 -9.44 -12.89 1.40
CA LYS A 35 -8.01 -13.20 1.32
C LYS A 35 -7.57 -13.49 -0.11
N PHE A 36 -8.43 -14.14 -0.92
CA PHE A 36 -8.13 -14.42 -2.32
C PHE A 36 -8.18 -13.14 -3.15
N ALA A 37 -9.12 -12.22 -2.87
CA ALA A 37 -9.12 -10.91 -3.49
C ALA A 37 -7.77 -10.19 -3.27
N ILE A 38 -7.26 -10.17 -2.03
CA ILE A 38 -5.97 -9.56 -1.68
C ILE A 38 -4.81 -10.25 -2.44
N LEU A 39 -4.79 -11.58 -2.51
CA LEU A 39 -3.76 -12.33 -3.26
C LEU A 39 -3.80 -12.04 -4.77
N HIS A 40 -4.99 -11.98 -5.37
CA HIS A 40 -5.16 -11.65 -6.78
C HIS A 40 -4.77 -10.19 -7.08
N PHE A 41 -5.09 -9.24 -6.19
CA PHE A 41 -4.55 -7.89 -6.25
C PHE A 41 -3.02 -7.87 -6.23
N SER A 42 -2.38 -8.75 -5.44
CA SER A 42 -0.92 -8.78 -5.35
C SER A 42 -0.28 -9.23 -6.65
N HIS A 43 -0.87 -10.24 -7.28
CA HIS A 43 -0.46 -10.70 -8.60
C HIS A 43 -0.69 -9.62 -9.67
N PHE A 44 -1.87 -8.99 -9.66
CA PHE A 44 -2.19 -7.86 -10.53
C PHE A 44 -1.15 -6.72 -10.42
N PHE A 45 -0.84 -6.27 -9.20
CA PHE A 45 0.16 -5.23 -8.95
C PHE A 45 1.53 -5.59 -9.52
N GLU A 46 2.00 -6.81 -9.25
CA GLU A 46 3.30 -7.26 -9.74
C GLU A 46 3.35 -7.28 -11.27
N LEU A 47 2.31 -7.80 -11.93
CA LEU A 47 2.25 -7.86 -13.38
C LEU A 47 2.11 -6.48 -14.01
N LEU A 48 1.30 -5.59 -13.43
CA LEU A 48 1.09 -4.24 -13.93
C LEU A 48 2.37 -3.41 -13.85
N LEU A 49 3.14 -3.52 -12.76
CA LEU A 49 4.44 -2.88 -12.63
C LEU A 49 5.45 -3.42 -13.65
N LYS A 50 5.45 -4.73 -13.91
CA LYS A 50 6.27 -5.32 -14.99
C LYS A 50 5.84 -4.83 -16.36
N TYR A 51 4.54 -4.68 -16.57
CA TYR A 51 4.00 -4.13 -17.81
C TYR A 51 4.54 -2.71 -18.04
N TYR A 52 4.47 -1.83 -17.04
CA TYR A 52 5.05 -0.48 -17.15
C TYR A 52 6.54 -0.49 -17.48
N VAL A 53 7.33 -1.34 -16.83
CA VAL A 53 8.76 -1.50 -17.16
C VAL A 53 8.96 -2.02 -18.59
N SER A 54 8.06 -2.88 -19.07
CA SER A 54 8.14 -3.46 -20.42
C SER A 54 7.83 -2.45 -21.53
N GLU A 55 7.07 -1.40 -21.23
CA GLU A 55 6.79 -0.29 -22.15
C GLU A 55 8.08 0.46 -22.53
N SER A 56 9.02 0.59 -21.59
CA SER A 56 10.35 1.13 -21.86
C SER A 56 11.18 0.16 -22.71
N HIS A 57 11.24 -1.12 -22.31
CA HIS A 57 11.81 -2.18 -23.16
C HIS A 57 11.40 -3.60 -22.68
N PRO A 58 10.92 -4.51 -23.55
CA PRO A 58 10.40 -5.83 -23.13
C PRO A 58 11.39 -6.72 -22.38
N LEU A 59 12.70 -6.59 -22.65
CA LEU A 59 13.72 -7.40 -21.97
C LEU A 59 13.99 -6.97 -20.51
N LEU A 60 13.54 -5.80 -20.07
CA LEU A 60 13.79 -5.31 -18.71
C LEU A 60 12.98 -6.06 -17.64
N ILE A 61 11.97 -6.84 -18.06
CA ILE A 61 11.23 -7.70 -17.15
C ILE A 61 12.04 -8.91 -16.65
N TYR A 62 13.23 -9.17 -17.21
CA TYR A 62 14.09 -10.29 -16.84
C TYR A 62 15.26 -9.85 -15.97
N LYS A 63 15.63 -10.66 -14.97
CA LYS A 63 16.79 -10.37 -14.10
C LYS A 63 18.12 -10.34 -14.86
N ASN A 64 18.20 -11.07 -15.98
CA ASN A 64 19.34 -11.02 -16.90
C ASN A 64 18.87 -10.85 -18.35
N PRO A 65 18.66 -9.59 -18.81
CA PRO A 65 18.15 -9.27 -20.15
C PRO A 65 19.02 -9.80 -21.31
N PHE A 66 20.30 -10.10 -21.05
CA PHE A 66 21.27 -10.59 -22.04
C PHE A 66 21.46 -12.11 -22.03
N SER A 67 20.63 -12.82 -21.27
CA SER A 67 20.68 -14.28 -21.19
C SER A 67 20.45 -14.93 -22.57
N LYS A 68 21.27 -15.91 -22.91
CA LYS A 68 21.11 -16.70 -24.16
C LYS A 68 19.87 -17.60 -24.15
N LYS A 69 19.24 -17.78 -22.98
CA LYS A 69 18.03 -18.58 -22.76
C LYS A 69 17.00 -17.73 -22.02
N ILE A 70 16.61 -16.62 -22.65
CA ILE A 70 15.75 -15.60 -22.04
C ILE A 70 14.42 -16.20 -21.57
N GLU A 71 13.91 -17.21 -22.26
CA GLU A 71 12.68 -17.94 -21.94
C GLU A 71 12.74 -18.74 -20.63
N LYS A 72 13.93 -18.93 -20.06
CA LYS A 72 14.15 -19.60 -18.76
C LYS A 72 14.66 -18.66 -17.68
N GLU A 73 14.80 -17.38 -18.00
CA GLU A 73 15.32 -16.39 -17.07
C GLU A 73 14.26 -16.01 -16.04
N ASN A 74 14.69 -15.76 -14.80
CA ASN A 74 13.78 -15.27 -13.79
C ASN A 74 13.32 -13.85 -14.14
N THR A 75 12.06 -13.53 -13.85
CA THR A 75 11.57 -12.16 -14.00
C THR A 75 11.94 -11.32 -12.79
N ILE A 76 11.94 -10.01 -12.99
CA ILE A 76 12.07 -9.01 -11.92
C ILE A 76 10.92 -9.15 -10.92
N GLY A 77 11.11 -8.72 -9.67
CA GLY A 77 10.01 -8.62 -8.70
C GLY A 77 9.40 -7.21 -8.66
N ILE A 78 8.43 -7.00 -7.76
CA ILE A 78 7.82 -5.68 -7.49
C ILE A 78 8.89 -4.61 -7.23
N TRP A 79 9.83 -4.88 -6.30
CA TRP A 79 10.85 -3.89 -5.92
C TRP A 79 11.82 -3.57 -7.04
N ASP A 80 12.22 -4.58 -7.83
CA ASP A 80 13.05 -4.37 -9.02
C ASP A 80 12.32 -3.43 -10.00
N ALA A 81 11.02 -3.68 -10.25
CA ALA A 81 10.21 -2.86 -11.14
C ALA A 81 10.04 -1.41 -10.65
N VAL A 82 9.78 -1.20 -9.35
CA VAL A 82 9.70 0.13 -8.74
C VAL A 82 11.02 0.89 -8.91
N GLN A 83 12.16 0.23 -8.69
CA GLN A 83 13.46 0.87 -8.88
C GLN A 83 13.72 1.24 -10.34
N PHE A 84 13.30 0.41 -11.30
CA PHE A 84 13.36 0.77 -12.73
C PHE A 84 12.54 2.03 -13.02
N LEU A 85 11.25 2.03 -12.63
CA LEU A 85 10.35 3.16 -12.89
C LEU A 85 10.87 4.46 -12.25
N LYS A 86 11.41 4.38 -11.03
CA LYS A 86 12.04 5.51 -10.33
C LYS A 86 13.26 6.04 -11.09
N ASN A 87 14.11 5.15 -11.59
CA ASN A 87 15.30 5.52 -12.37
C ASN A 87 14.96 6.11 -13.75
N GLU A 88 13.80 5.73 -14.31
CA GLU A 88 13.26 6.32 -15.54
C GLU A 88 12.61 7.71 -15.30
N GLY A 89 12.50 8.12 -14.04
CA GLY A 89 11.96 9.43 -13.66
C GLY A 89 10.45 9.43 -13.44
N HIS A 90 9.80 8.27 -13.34
CA HIS A 90 8.42 8.19 -12.90
C HIS A 90 8.29 8.62 -11.44
N GLY A 91 7.21 9.33 -11.13
CA GLY A 91 6.92 9.90 -9.82
C GLY A 91 6.54 8.84 -8.78
N VAL A 92 7.49 8.01 -8.38
CA VAL A 92 7.32 7.07 -7.27
C VAL A 92 7.38 7.85 -5.95
N SER A 93 6.22 8.07 -5.33
CA SER A 93 6.13 8.76 -4.04
C SER A 93 6.58 7.85 -2.88
N LYS A 94 6.99 8.46 -1.75
CA LYS A 94 7.31 7.70 -0.53
C LYS A 94 6.08 6.90 -0.05
N GLN A 95 4.90 7.52 -0.09
CA GLN A 95 3.64 6.87 0.27
C GLN A 95 3.39 5.60 -0.56
N PHE A 96 3.61 5.66 -1.88
CA PHE A 96 3.48 4.48 -2.74
C PHE A 96 4.47 3.37 -2.37
N GLU A 97 5.72 3.71 -2.05
CA GLU A 97 6.70 2.73 -1.56
C GLU A 97 6.26 2.11 -0.21
N ASP A 98 5.70 2.91 0.69
CA ASP A 98 5.21 2.45 1.99
C ASP A 98 3.97 1.55 1.84
N ASP A 99 3.04 1.89 0.93
CA ASP A 99 1.88 1.06 0.58
C ASP A 99 2.32 -0.29 0.00
N LEU A 100 3.32 -0.32 -0.89
CA LEU A 100 3.85 -1.56 -1.45
C LEU A 100 4.54 -2.44 -0.39
N ARG A 101 5.22 -1.83 0.59
CA ARG A 101 5.85 -2.57 1.69
C ARG A 101 4.82 -3.21 2.59
N TRP A 102 3.84 -2.41 3.03
CA TRP A 102 2.70 -2.89 3.81
C TRP A 102 1.98 -4.01 3.06
N PHE A 103 1.74 -3.85 1.76
CA PHE A 103 1.04 -4.85 0.98
C PHE A 103 1.81 -6.19 0.87
N LYS A 104 3.14 -6.11 0.72
CA LYS A 104 4.00 -7.30 0.73
C LYS A 104 3.94 -8.04 2.07
N GLU A 105 3.94 -7.30 3.18
CA GLU A 105 3.81 -7.89 4.53
C GLU A 105 2.45 -8.58 4.70
N LEU A 106 1.37 -7.89 4.33
CA LEU A 106 0.01 -8.45 4.35
C LEU A 106 -0.10 -9.74 3.52
N ARG A 107 0.47 -9.77 2.31
CA ARG A 107 0.50 -10.98 1.48
C ARG A 107 1.23 -12.13 2.18
N ASN A 108 2.40 -11.86 2.76
CA ASN A 108 3.17 -12.86 3.49
C ASN A 108 2.40 -13.41 4.69
N ASP A 109 1.67 -12.56 5.41
CA ASP A 109 0.86 -13.00 6.55
C ASP A 109 -0.27 -13.94 6.11
N ILE A 110 -0.93 -13.63 4.99
CA ILE A 110 -1.96 -14.48 4.39
C ILE A 110 -1.39 -15.84 3.93
N GLU A 111 -0.19 -15.85 3.34
CA GLU A 111 0.42 -17.04 2.73
C GLU A 111 1.16 -17.93 3.73
N HIS A 112 1.79 -17.36 4.76
CA HIS A 112 2.80 -18.05 5.56
C HIS A 112 2.53 -18.03 7.07
N HIS A 113 1.59 -17.22 7.56
CA HIS A 113 1.31 -17.09 8.99
C HIS A 113 -0.16 -17.34 9.35
N LYS A 114 -0.45 -17.34 10.65
CA LYS A 114 -1.83 -17.35 11.15
C LYS A 114 -2.42 -15.97 10.90
N PHE A 115 -3.30 -15.89 9.92
CA PHE A 115 -3.94 -14.65 9.50
C PHE A 115 -5.35 -14.50 10.07
N SER A 116 -5.70 -13.28 10.49
CA SER A 116 -7.05 -12.85 10.84
C SER A 116 -7.26 -11.47 10.24
N LEU A 117 -8.41 -11.24 9.63
CA LEU A 117 -8.79 -9.98 9.02
C LEU A 117 -10.30 -9.87 9.13
N ASP A 118 -10.79 -8.78 9.68
CA ASP A 118 -12.22 -8.53 9.67
C ASP A 118 -12.71 -8.00 8.31
N VAL A 119 -14.02 -7.94 8.14
CA VAL A 119 -14.64 -7.58 6.85
C VAL A 119 -14.40 -6.12 6.48
N GLU A 120 -14.41 -5.21 7.46
CA GLU A 120 -14.21 -3.79 7.22
C GLU A 120 -12.74 -3.47 6.98
N GLU A 121 -11.84 -4.16 7.67
CA GLU A 121 -10.40 -4.14 7.43
C GLU A 121 -10.07 -4.66 6.02
N ALA A 122 -10.74 -5.73 5.56
CA ALA A 122 -10.59 -6.25 4.20
C ALA A 122 -11.03 -5.27 3.12
N LYS A 123 -12.19 -4.63 3.31
CA LYS A 123 -12.69 -3.61 2.37
C LYS A 123 -11.77 -2.40 2.31
N SER A 124 -11.32 -1.93 3.48
CA SER A 124 -10.41 -0.79 3.59
C SER A 124 -9.06 -1.09 2.95
N THR A 125 -8.55 -2.31 3.16
CA THR A 125 -7.33 -2.82 2.53
C THR A 125 -7.45 -2.79 1.00
N LEU A 126 -8.51 -3.38 0.45
CA LEU A 126 -8.71 -3.44 -1.00
C LEU A 126 -8.96 -2.05 -1.61
N GLY A 127 -9.65 -1.17 -0.89
CA GLY A 127 -9.84 0.23 -1.30
C GLY A 127 -8.52 1.00 -1.35
N ARG A 128 -7.66 0.85 -0.32
CA ARG A 128 -6.31 1.44 -0.28
C ARG A 128 -5.48 0.99 -1.48
N LEU A 129 -5.46 -0.32 -1.74
CA LEU A 129 -4.72 -0.88 -2.88
C LEU A 129 -5.25 -0.35 -4.21
N MET A 130 -6.58 -0.30 -4.39
CA MET A 130 -7.20 0.24 -5.61
C MET A 130 -6.86 1.71 -5.82
N GLN A 131 -6.94 2.54 -4.78
CA GLN A 131 -6.56 3.95 -4.89
C GLN A 131 -5.08 4.09 -5.24
N THR A 132 -4.20 3.40 -4.49
CA THR A 132 -2.75 3.44 -4.68
C THR A 132 -2.36 3.15 -6.13
N ILE A 133 -2.97 2.12 -6.74
CA ILE A 133 -2.64 1.74 -8.11
C ILE A 133 -3.30 2.62 -9.15
N ASN A 134 -4.52 3.13 -8.91
CA ASN A 134 -5.17 4.07 -9.82
C ASN A 134 -4.37 5.38 -9.90
N GLU A 135 -3.97 5.93 -8.75
CA GLU A 135 -3.14 7.15 -8.70
C GLU A 135 -1.79 6.91 -9.38
N PHE A 136 -1.15 5.76 -9.14
CA PHE A 136 0.10 5.46 -9.81
C PHE A 136 -0.08 5.25 -11.32
N ASN A 137 -1.14 4.56 -11.76
CA ASN A 137 -1.48 4.38 -13.16
C ASN A 137 -1.65 5.72 -13.89
N GLU A 138 -2.33 6.70 -13.28
CA GLU A 138 -2.46 8.06 -13.84
C GLU A 138 -1.12 8.77 -14.06
N THR A 139 -0.05 8.37 -13.34
CA THR A 139 1.29 8.96 -13.49
C THR A 139 2.19 8.26 -14.50
N VAL A 140 1.91 7.00 -14.83
CA VAL A 140 2.81 6.14 -15.64
C VAL A 140 2.17 5.70 -16.95
N ALA A 141 0.86 5.46 -16.97
CA ALA A 141 0.17 4.84 -18.09
C ALA A 141 -0.65 5.84 -18.91
N SER A 142 -0.92 5.48 -20.17
CA SER A 142 -1.78 6.25 -21.08
C SER A 142 -3.22 5.71 -21.17
N PHE A 143 -3.57 4.74 -20.33
CA PHE A 143 -4.88 4.08 -20.32
C PHE A 143 -5.49 4.11 -18.91
N GLU A 144 -6.81 3.96 -18.81
CA GLU A 144 -7.50 3.86 -17.53
C GLU A 144 -7.70 2.39 -17.16
N LEU A 145 -7.39 2.02 -15.90
CA LEU A 145 -7.60 0.64 -15.43
C LEU A 145 -9.05 0.17 -15.59
N LYS A 146 -10.01 1.11 -15.45
CA LYS A 146 -11.44 0.87 -15.62
C LYS A 146 -11.80 0.30 -17.01
N ASP A 147 -11.04 0.66 -18.05
CA ASP A 147 -11.29 0.17 -19.41
C ASP A 147 -11.04 -1.34 -19.56
N HIS A 148 -10.32 -1.93 -18.62
CA HIS A 148 -9.98 -3.35 -18.58
C HIS A 148 -10.77 -4.15 -17.54
N VAL A 149 -11.76 -3.52 -16.89
CA VAL A 149 -12.64 -4.17 -15.92
C VAL A 149 -13.87 -4.74 -16.62
N ASP A 150 -14.23 -5.98 -16.30
CA ASP A 150 -15.42 -6.64 -16.81
C ASP A 150 -16.67 -5.84 -16.43
N LYS A 151 -17.64 -5.78 -17.35
CA LYS A 151 -18.80 -4.88 -17.25
C LYS A 151 -19.61 -5.08 -15.97
N GLU A 152 -19.74 -6.32 -15.53
CA GLU A 152 -20.40 -6.74 -14.30
C GLU A 152 -19.66 -6.34 -13.02
N LEU A 153 -18.36 -6.03 -13.11
CA LEU A 153 -17.48 -5.68 -11.99
C LEU A 153 -17.18 -4.19 -11.90
N ILE A 154 -17.59 -3.38 -12.90
CA ILE A 154 -17.34 -1.93 -12.93
C ILE A 154 -17.85 -1.23 -11.66
N SER A 155 -19.05 -1.58 -11.17
CA SER A 155 -19.57 -0.96 -9.95
C SER A 155 -18.68 -1.23 -8.74
N GLU A 156 -18.05 -2.41 -8.69
CA GLU A 156 -17.21 -2.82 -7.57
C GLU A 156 -15.83 -2.15 -7.64
N PHE A 157 -15.33 -1.95 -8.85
CA PHE A 157 -14.17 -1.12 -9.11
C PHE A 157 -14.41 0.32 -8.66
N GLU A 158 -15.53 0.94 -9.09
CA GLU A 158 -15.89 2.31 -8.71
C GLU A 158 -16.07 2.46 -7.21
N ILE A 159 -16.75 1.51 -6.55
CA ILE A 159 -16.89 1.50 -5.10
C ILE A 159 -15.52 1.49 -4.41
N LEU A 160 -14.60 0.62 -4.83
CA LEU A 160 -13.27 0.54 -4.22
C LEU A 160 -12.42 1.78 -4.51
N ALA A 161 -12.51 2.36 -5.71
CA ALA A 161 -11.74 3.52 -6.11
C ALA A 161 -12.27 4.83 -5.51
N ASP A 162 -13.57 5.10 -5.65
CA ASP A 162 -14.19 6.39 -5.36
C ASP A 162 -14.67 6.50 -3.90
N GLU A 163 -15.31 5.45 -3.35
CA GLU A 163 -15.79 5.53 -1.96
C GLU A 163 -14.62 5.57 -0.98
N TYR A 164 -13.53 4.86 -1.28
CA TYR A 164 -12.33 4.91 -0.44
C TYR A 164 -11.73 6.32 -0.46
N LYS A 165 -11.57 6.91 -1.65
CA LYS A 165 -11.09 8.29 -1.82
C LYS A 165 -11.98 9.30 -1.08
N ALA A 166 -13.30 9.15 -1.17
CA ALA A 166 -14.24 10.01 -0.46
C ALA A 166 -14.13 9.86 1.07
N LYS A 167 -14.01 8.63 1.59
CA LYS A 167 -13.81 8.38 3.03
C LYS A 167 -12.49 8.97 3.54
N VAL A 168 -11.42 8.86 2.75
CA VAL A 168 -10.12 9.47 3.09
C VAL A 168 -10.23 10.99 3.12
N ALA A 169 -10.84 11.60 2.09
CA ALA A 169 -11.04 13.04 2.04
C ALA A 169 -11.87 13.56 3.23
N GLN A 170 -12.94 12.85 3.60
CA GLN A 170 -13.74 13.20 4.77
C GLN A 170 -12.94 13.07 6.06
N ALA A 171 -12.16 12.00 6.23
CA ALA A 171 -11.33 11.79 7.41
C ALA A 171 -10.27 12.89 7.57
N ILE A 172 -9.67 13.35 6.46
CA ILE A 172 -8.73 14.49 6.48
C ILE A 172 -9.46 15.77 6.91
N GLU A 173 -10.62 16.07 6.33
CA GLU A 173 -11.41 17.25 6.70
C GLU A 173 -11.84 17.23 8.17
N ASP A 174 -12.22 16.06 8.68
CA ASP A 174 -12.60 15.88 10.08
C ASP A 174 -11.40 16.05 11.02
N ALA A 175 -10.22 15.55 10.63
CA ALA A 175 -8.97 15.78 11.35
C ALA A 175 -8.61 17.26 11.41
N GLU A 176 -8.66 17.97 10.29
CA GLU A 176 -8.37 19.41 10.19
C GLU A 176 -9.28 20.25 11.09
N LYS A 177 -10.57 19.90 11.20
CA LYS A 177 -11.55 20.62 12.05
C LYS A 177 -11.24 20.53 13.54
N ILE A 178 -10.61 19.46 14.00
CA ILE A 178 -10.40 19.16 15.42
C ILE A 178 -9.05 19.68 15.93
N GLY A 179 -8.07 19.80 15.04
CA GLY A 179 -6.69 20.13 15.41
C GLY A 179 -5.72 19.22 14.68
N GLY A 180 -5.86 19.15 13.36
CA GLY A 180 -5.01 18.34 12.49
C GLY A 180 -3.53 18.59 12.79
N VAL A 181 -2.71 17.56 12.64
CA VAL A 181 -1.30 17.64 13.00
C VAL A 181 -0.47 18.24 11.87
N GLU A 182 0.26 19.32 12.19
CA GLU A 182 1.26 19.88 11.28
C GLU A 182 2.30 18.80 10.96
N ASN A 183 2.67 18.69 9.67
CA ASN A 183 3.53 17.67 9.05
C ASN A 183 2.86 16.41 8.50
N GLY A 184 1.53 16.26 8.64
CA GLY A 184 0.80 15.21 7.91
C GLY A 184 1.23 13.79 8.29
N TYR A 185 1.36 13.52 9.60
CA TYR A 185 1.63 12.17 10.10
C TYR A 185 0.68 11.14 9.47
N TYR A 186 1.22 9.96 9.17
CA TYR A 186 0.45 8.81 8.70
C TYR A 186 -0.04 8.01 9.89
N CYS A 187 -1.27 7.53 9.84
CA CYS A 187 -1.74 6.59 10.86
C CYS A 187 -0.90 5.30 10.82
N SER A 188 -0.33 4.86 11.94
CA SER A 188 0.43 3.60 12.00
C SER A 188 -0.40 2.35 11.70
N CYS A 189 -1.71 2.41 11.96
CA CYS A 189 -2.65 1.32 11.66
C CYS A 189 -3.04 1.29 10.18
N CYS A 190 -3.60 2.38 9.65
CA CYS A 190 -4.13 2.39 8.27
C CYS A 190 -3.19 2.98 7.21
N GLY A 191 -2.07 3.58 7.60
CA GLY A 191 -1.04 4.13 6.73
C GLY A 191 -1.40 5.43 6.00
N ILE A 192 -2.55 6.03 6.29
CA ILE A 192 -3.06 7.20 5.57
C ILE A 192 -2.55 8.47 6.25
N ALA A 193 -1.90 9.34 5.48
CA ALA A 193 -1.41 10.65 5.91
C ALA A 193 -2.55 11.68 6.04
N GLY A 194 -2.41 12.58 7.01
CA GLY A 194 -3.31 13.73 7.19
C GLY A 194 -4.68 13.40 7.81
N THR A 195 -4.94 12.14 8.14
CA THR A 195 -6.16 11.70 8.85
C THR A 195 -6.04 11.79 10.36
N MET A 196 -4.89 12.23 10.87
CA MET A 196 -4.60 12.31 12.30
C MET A 196 -4.95 13.70 12.87
N SER A 197 -5.55 13.75 14.06
CA SER A 197 -5.67 14.96 14.88
C SER A 197 -5.04 14.76 16.25
N LEU A 198 -4.57 15.83 16.88
CA LEU A 198 -4.07 15.79 18.26
C LEU A 198 -5.05 16.48 19.21
N THR A 199 -5.56 15.75 20.20
CA THR A 199 -6.39 16.29 21.29
C THR A 199 -5.86 15.79 22.63
N ASP A 200 -5.57 16.70 23.56
CA ASP A 200 -5.16 16.37 24.94
C ASP A 200 -3.99 15.35 25.04
N GLY A 201 -3.02 15.42 24.13
CA GLY A 201 -1.86 14.51 24.10
C GLY A 201 -2.15 13.13 23.48
N VAL A 202 -3.31 12.95 22.84
CA VAL A 202 -3.67 11.73 22.12
C VAL A 202 -3.83 12.03 20.64
N TYR A 203 -3.10 11.28 19.80
CA TYR A 203 -3.24 11.28 18.36
C TYR A 203 -4.35 10.31 17.97
N LYS A 204 -5.34 10.79 17.22
CA LYS A 204 -6.47 9.99 16.75
C LYS A 204 -6.59 10.02 15.23
N CYS A 205 -6.71 8.84 14.62
CA CYS A 205 -7.02 8.69 13.20
C CYS A 205 -8.54 8.79 12.97
N HIS A 206 -8.97 9.71 12.11
CA HIS A 206 -10.39 9.87 11.74
C HIS A 206 -10.85 8.88 10.65
N PHE A 207 -9.94 8.07 10.11
CA PHE A 207 -10.28 7.03 9.15
C PHE A 207 -10.52 5.67 9.82
N CYS A 208 -9.53 5.12 10.53
CA CYS A 208 -9.63 3.81 11.17
C CYS A 208 -9.95 3.86 12.67
N ASN A 209 -10.04 5.05 13.27
CA ASN A 209 -10.27 5.28 14.70
C ASN A 209 -9.14 4.80 15.63
N GLU A 210 -7.97 4.45 15.09
CA GLU A 210 -6.80 4.14 15.91
C GLU A 210 -6.36 5.36 16.71
N GLU A 211 -5.98 5.14 17.96
CA GLU A 211 -5.45 6.15 18.87
C GLU A 211 -4.03 5.76 19.31
N CYS A 212 -3.15 6.75 19.46
CA CYS A 212 -1.82 6.54 20.02
C CYS A 212 -1.41 7.74 20.88
N ASP A 213 -0.60 7.48 21.90
CA ASP A 213 -0.17 8.49 22.85
C ASP A 213 0.93 9.38 22.25
N GLU A 214 0.97 10.63 22.72
CA GLU A 214 2.08 11.54 22.47
C GLU A 214 3.27 11.22 23.38
N VAL A 215 4.47 11.14 22.80
CA VAL A 215 5.72 10.95 23.52
C VAL A 215 6.69 12.08 23.24
N GLU A 216 7.49 12.46 24.23
CA GLU A 216 8.53 13.48 24.09
C GLU A 216 9.88 12.83 23.72
N CYS A 217 10.57 13.36 22.71
CA CYS A 217 11.92 12.91 22.38
C CYS A 217 12.92 13.31 23.47
N SER A 218 13.56 12.34 24.12
CA SER A 218 14.52 12.56 25.22
C SER A 218 15.78 13.35 24.83
N VAL A 219 16.04 13.56 23.54
CA VAL A 219 17.22 14.29 23.03
C VAL A 219 16.89 15.75 22.69
N CYS A 220 15.75 16.00 22.03
CA CYS A 220 15.43 17.33 21.50
C CYS A 220 14.15 17.95 22.07
N GLY A 221 13.38 17.21 22.86
CA GLY A 221 12.14 17.68 23.50
C GLY A 221 10.96 17.88 22.54
N ILE A 222 11.04 17.38 21.30
CA ILE A 222 9.89 17.44 20.38
C ILE A 222 8.89 16.36 20.73
N ASN A 223 7.60 16.71 20.70
CA ASN A 223 6.52 15.75 20.84
C ASN A 223 6.22 15.07 19.50
N ILE A 224 6.08 13.76 19.53
CA ILE A 224 5.79 12.90 18.37
C ILE A 224 4.76 11.84 18.77
N PRO A 225 4.06 11.23 17.80
CA PRO A 225 3.30 10.01 18.05
C PRO A 225 4.23 8.89 18.54
N GLU A 226 3.77 8.06 19.48
CA GLU A 226 4.58 6.96 20.05
C GLU A 226 5.21 6.05 18.97
N TYR A 227 4.47 5.73 17.91
CA TYR A 227 4.94 4.85 16.85
C TYR A 227 6.06 5.44 15.97
N GLU A 228 6.25 6.77 15.97
CA GLU A 228 7.37 7.45 15.32
C GLU A 228 8.62 7.48 16.23
N GLY A 229 8.44 7.20 17.52
CA GLY A 229 9.52 7.16 18.49
C GLY A 229 10.22 5.81 18.50
N GLN A 230 11.54 5.82 18.40
CA GLN A 230 12.35 4.63 18.65
C GLN A 230 12.67 4.55 20.15
N ILE A 231 12.56 3.36 20.75
CA ILE A 231 12.96 3.15 22.14
C ILE A 231 14.49 3.31 22.23
N TRP A 232 14.93 4.22 23.09
CA TRP A 232 16.34 4.60 23.22
C TRP A 232 17.06 3.89 24.36
N ASN A 233 16.33 3.36 25.34
CA ASN A 233 16.90 2.69 26.51
C ASN A 233 16.56 1.19 26.58
N ASP A 234 17.50 0.40 27.09
CA ASP A 234 17.34 -1.03 27.39
C ASP A 234 16.95 -1.28 28.87
N ASP A 235 16.47 -0.24 29.56
CA ASP A 235 16.22 -0.32 30.99
C ASP A 235 15.10 -1.31 31.29
N HIS A 236 15.40 -2.31 32.11
CA HIS A 236 14.37 -3.14 32.72
C HIS A 236 13.46 -2.24 33.59
N PRO A 237 12.12 -2.36 33.47
CA PRO A 237 11.15 -1.29 33.67
C PRO A 237 11.24 -0.54 35.01
N PRO A 238 10.90 0.77 35.05
CA PRO A 238 9.68 1.31 34.42
C PRO A 238 9.84 2.56 33.51
N HIS A 239 11.05 2.99 33.19
CA HIS A 239 11.26 4.17 32.34
C HIS A 239 11.45 3.76 30.88
N VAL A 240 10.69 4.34 29.95
CA VAL A 240 10.89 4.18 28.51
C VAL A 240 11.24 5.55 27.94
N ASP A 241 12.44 5.65 27.37
CA ASP A 241 12.89 6.84 26.65
C ASP A 241 12.62 6.67 25.16
N TYR A 242 12.06 7.70 24.53
CA TYR A 242 11.83 7.72 23.09
C TYR A 242 12.79 8.70 22.42
N ILE A 243 13.27 8.34 21.24
CA ILE A 243 14.07 9.21 20.38
C ILE A 243 13.40 9.36 19.01
N CYS A 244 13.33 10.60 18.50
CA CYS A 244 12.76 10.87 17.17
C CYS A 244 13.75 10.51 16.05
N ASP A 245 13.23 10.20 14.87
CA ASP A 245 14.02 9.82 13.69
C ASP A 245 15.10 10.85 13.32
N SER A 246 14.81 12.15 13.46
CA SER A 246 15.82 13.19 13.18
C SER A 246 17.01 13.10 14.15
N CYS A 247 16.78 12.75 15.41
CA CYS A 247 17.86 12.60 16.40
C CYS A 247 18.62 11.31 16.17
N VAL A 248 17.93 10.20 15.85
CA VAL A 248 18.57 8.93 15.46
C VAL A 248 19.49 9.14 14.27
N TYR A 249 19.00 9.80 13.21
CA TYR A 249 19.79 10.08 12.02
C TYR A 249 21.04 10.92 12.34
N ARG A 250 20.90 11.97 13.15
CA ARG A 250 22.04 12.81 13.56
C ARG A 250 23.08 12.00 14.31
N ILE A 251 22.66 11.20 15.30
CA ILE A 251 23.58 10.38 16.13
C ILE A 251 24.30 9.33 15.28
N ALA A 252 23.59 8.67 14.34
CA ALA A 252 24.17 7.64 13.48
C ALA A 252 25.21 8.18 12.48
N HIS A 253 25.20 9.48 12.20
CA HIS A 253 26.09 10.15 11.23
C HIS A 253 27.03 11.18 11.88
N MET A 254 27.19 11.12 13.21
CA MET A 254 28.25 11.81 13.96
C MET A 254 29.56 11.02 13.92
#